data_AF-A0A328SH24-F1
#
_entry.id   AF-A0A328SH24-F1
#
_cell.length_a   1.000
_cell.length_b   1.000
_cell.length_c   1.000
_cell.angle_alpha   90.00
_cell.angle_beta   90.00
_cell.angle_gamma   90.00
#
_symmetry.space_group_name_H-M   'P 1'
#
loop_
_entity.id
_entity.type
_entity.pdbx_description
1 polymer ?
#
loop_
_entity_poly.entity_id
_entity_poly.type
_entity_poly.pdbx_seq_one_letter_code
_entity_poly.pdbx_strand_id
1 'polypeptide(L)'
;MKTKAIILSVALLLLIVGAVSATDISADMASTSATDDVADDLLRLDTPTASVEGAGSTTIDVQDSATYKEKNKEIIKDEKNTKKESQPVNVGDFELLNNTLTSDSFDDVMINITQNITLAGSITLNSGIKTLTINGNDFTINGDNQYRFLYIPSSMNVTINDIIITNCSAEMAGAIENYGYLTIMNANFINNTATGTAGGNLGGGAIYNDRRDLTIYNSYFTQNHATDYGGAIFNNAYGDVIINNTNFMQNNATRGGAIFNYLGDVFSYNSNFTQNNATQGGAIYNYWANAKCINSTFDMNS
;
A
#
# COMPACT_ATOMS: atom_id res chain seq x y z
N MET A 1 20.39 52.06 17.59
CA MET A 1 21.03 50.74 17.80
C MET A 1 19.95 49.68 17.55
N LYS A 2 19.67 49.23 16.32
CA LYS A 2 20.33 48.15 15.57
C LYS A 2 20.71 46.95 16.46
N THR A 3 20.01 45.82 16.32
CA THR A 3 20.56 44.61 15.70
C THR A 3 19.42 43.75 15.14
N LYS A 4 19.51 43.42 13.86
CA LYS A 4 18.70 42.46 13.09
C LYS A 4 19.33 41.07 13.23
N ALA A 5 18.53 40.01 13.27
CA ALA A 5 18.92 38.64 12.89
C ALA A 5 17.72 38.09 12.11
N ILE A 6 17.70 38.13 10.78
CA ILE A 6 18.34 37.25 9.78
C ILE A 6 17.97 35.77 9.98
N ILE A 7 17.18 35.31 9.02
CA ILE A 7 16.65 33.99 8.70
C ILE A 7 17.77 32.98 8.42
N LEU A 8 17.62 31.73 8.87
CA LEU A 8 18.16 30.58 8.13
C LEU A 8 17.26 29.34 8.31
N SER A 9 16.53 29.04 7.24
CA SER A 9 15.87 27.77 6.95
C SER A 9 16.87 26.61 6.93
N VAL A 10 16.59 25.54 7.67
CA VAL A 10 17.26 24.24 7.48
C VAL A 10 16.19 23.19 7.23
N ALA A 11 15.80 23.08 5.96
CA ALA A 11 15.37 21.81 5.40
C ALA A 11 16.66 21.02 5.13
N LEU A 12 16.87 19.91 5.84
CA LEU A 12 17.93 18.97 5.51
C LEU A 12 17.35 17.56 5.40
N LEU A 13 17.15 17.19 4.13
CA LEU A 13 17.23 15.87 3.54
C LEU A 13 18.07 14.88 4.38
N LEU A 14 17.48 13.73 4.73
CA LEU A 14 18.22 12.48 4.87
C LEU A 14 17.59 11.44 3.94
N LEU A 15 17.95 11.58 2.66
CA LEU A 15 18.01 10.50 1.70
C LEU A 15 19.22 9.63 2.07
N ILE A 16 19.00 8.44 2.61
CA ILE A 16 19.97 7.35 2.50
C ILE A 16 19.27 6.17 1.86
N VAL A 17 19.54 6.02 0.57
CA VAL A 17 19.40 4.78 -0.19
C VAL A 17 20.36 3.76 0.38
N GLY A 18 19.86 2.59 0.72
CA GLY A 18 20.64 1.41 1.03
C GLY A 18 20.02 0.21 0.32
N ALA A 19 20.21 0.12 -0.99
CA ALA A 19 19.99 -1.10 -1.73
C ALA A 19 20.92 -2.18 -1.16
N VAL A 20 20.38 -3.16 -0.43
CA VAL A 20 21.09 -4.39 -0.13
C VAL A 20 20.69 -5.39 -1.22
N SER A 21 21.48 -5.44 -2.28
CA SER A 21 21.51 -6.60 -3.16
C SER A 21 22.24 -7.73 -2.41
N ALA A 22 21.50 -8.72 -1.93
CA ALA A 22 22.10 -9.95 -1.44
C ALA A 22 22.53 -10.81 -2.64
N THR A 23 23.84 -10.88 -2.88
CA THR A 23 24.45 -11.88 -3.77
C THR A 23 24.80 -13.14 -2.97
N ASP A 24 24.28 -14.27 -3.44
CA ASP A 24 24.72 -15.66 -3.33
C ASP A 24 25.46 -16.15 -2.08
N ILE A 25 24.81 -17.07 -1.35
CA ILE A 25 25.48 -18.22 -0.73
C ILE A 25 24.76 -19.51 -1.13
N SER A 26 25.56 -20.43 -1.66
CA SER A 26 25.25 -21.70 -2.29
C SER A 26 24.74 -22.79 -1.35
N ALA A 27 23.86 -23.62 -1.91
CA ALA A 27 23.59 -25.05 -1.71
C ALA A 27 24.32 -25.80 -0.58
N ASP A 28 23.58 -26.55 0.24
CA ASP A 28 23.33 -27.99 0.00
C ASP A 28 22.59 -28.61 1.20
N MET A 29 21.52 -29.37 0.92
CA MET A 29 21.26 -30.73 1.41
C MET A 29 19.77 -31.09 1.44
N ALA A 30 19.53 -32.28 0.89
CA ALA A 30 18.30 -32.75 0.31
C ALA A 30 17.30 -33.42 1.28
N SER A 31 16.05 -33.38 0.84
CA SER A 31 14.96 -34.36 0.94
C SER A 31 14.66 -35.07 2.27
N THR A 32 13.41 -34.98 2.71
CA THR A 32 12.46 -36.11 2.55
C THR A 32 11.01 -35.65 2.67
N SER A 33 10.18 -36.34 1.92
CA SER A 33 8.79 -36.10 1.51
C SER A 33 7.73 -36.66 2.45
N ALA A 34 6.56 -36.00 2.51
CA ALA A 34 5.19 -36.56 2.48
C ALA A 34 4.19 -35.45 2.90
N THR A 35 3.55 -34.74 1.96
CA THR A 35 2.17 -34.97 1.43
C THR A 35 1.07 -34.75 2.48
N ASP A 36 0.33 -33.63 2.42
CA ASP A 36 -0.89 -33.49 1.61
C ASP A 36 -1.43 -32.04 1.64
N ASP A 37 -2.22 -31.73 0.60
CA ASP A 37 -3.00 -30.52 0.30
C ASP A 37 -2.28 -29.32 -0.37
N VAL A 38 -1.99 -29.52 -1.66
CA VAL A 38 -1.60 -28.49 -2.62
C VAL A 38 -2.84 -27.88 -3.29
N ALA A 39 -2.90 -26.55 -3.18
CA ALA A 39 -3.46 -25.56 -4.08
C ALA A 39 -4.05 -26.07 -5.42
N ASP A 40 -5.33 -25.79 -5.63
CA ASP A 40 -5.97 -25.87 -6.94
C ASP A 40 -6.10 -24.45 -7.53
N ASP A 41 -5.26 -24.25 -8.55
CA ASP A 41 -5.65 -23.72 -9.87
C ASP A 41 -6.19 -22.28 -10.01
N LEU A 42 -5.25 -21.35 -10.25
CA LEU A 42 -5.50 -20.17 -11.09
C LEU A 42 -4.29 -19.89 -12.00
N LEU A 43 -4.04 -20.77 -12.96
CA LEU A 43 -3.20 -20.44 -14.12
C LEU A 43 -3.80 -21.01 -15.42
N ARG A 44 -4.65 -20.21 -16.08
CA ARG A 44 -4.87 -20.32 -17.53
C ARG A 44 -4.52 -19.00 -18.20
N LEU A 45 -3.37 -18.97 -18.88
CA LEU A 45 -3.06 -18.01 -19.92
C LEU A 45 -2.84 -18.80 -21.22
N ASP A 46 -3.93 -19.05 -21.96
CA ASP A 46 -3.81 -19.64 -23.30
C ASP A 46 -3.49 -18.54 -24.31
N THR A 47 -2.29 -18.62 -24.87
CA THR A 47 -1.86 -17.89 -26.07
C THR A 47 -2.50 -18.51 -27.32
N PRO A 48 -3.07 -17.73 -28.27
CA PRO A 48 -3.45 -18.27 -29.56
C PRO A 48 -2.25 -18.25 -30.52
N THR A 49 -1.77 -19.44 -30.87
CA THR A 49 -0.93 -19.70 -32.06
C THR A 49 -1.79 -19.65 -33.32
N ALA A 50 -1.41 -18.83 -34.31
CA ALA A 50 -1.94 -18.89 -35.66
C ALA A 50 -0.82 -19.24 -36.65
N SER A 51 -1.06 -20.32 -37.39
CA SER A 51 -0.25 -20.97 -38.40
C SER A 51 -0.09 -20.17 -39.70
N VAL A 52 1.08 -20.29 -40.31
CA VAL A 52 1.43 -19.83 -41.67
C VAL A 52 1.27 -21.00 -42.65
N GLU A 53 0.60 -20.77 -43.79
CA GLU A 53 0.89 -21.46 -45.07
C GLU A 53 0.14 -20.81 -46.26
N GLY A 54 0.82 -20.67 -47.41
CA GLY A 54 0.18 -20.54 -48.74
C GLY A 54 0.63 -19.38 -49.64
N ALA A 55 1.39 -19.68 -50.69
CA ALA A 55 2.12 -18.78 -51.60
C ALA A 55 1.33 -18.25 -52.82
N GLY A 56 1.84 -17.18 -53.47
CA GLY A 56 1.43 -16.80 -54.83
C GLY A 56 1.81 -15.40 -55.34
N SER A 57 3.06 -15.25 -55.82
CA SER A 57 3.62 -14.31 -56.81
C SER A 57 2.72 -13.21 -57.44
N THR A 58 3.20 -11.95 -57.47
CA THR A 58 3.67 -11.31 -58.73
C THR A 58 4.33 -9.93 -58.53
N THR A 59 5.53 -9.83 -59.13
CA THR A 59 6.21 -8.69 -59.77
C THR A 59 6.66 -7.44 -58.99
N ILE A 60 7.97 -7.23 -59.14
CA ILE A 60 8.82 -6.09 -58.77
C ILE A 60 8.59 -4.94 -59.75
N ASP A 61 8.57 -3.70 -59.25
CA ASP A 61 9.14 -2.56 -59.97
C ASP A 61 9.93 -1.68 -58.99
N VAL A 62 11.25 -1.70 -59.16
CA VAL A 62 12.21 -0.81 -58.49
C VAL A 62 12.48 0.33 -59.46
N GLN A 63 11.89 1.50 -59.21
CA GLN A 63 12.41 2.76 -59.75
C GLN A 63 12.37 3.88 -58.70
N ASP A 64 13.50 4.55 -58.63
CA ASP A 64 13.75 5.88 -58.04
C ASP A 64 13.70 6.07 -56.52
N SER A 65 14.72 5.50 -55.90
CA SER A 65 15.42 6.11 -54.77
C SER A 65 16.08 7.45 -55.18
N ALA A 66 15.45 8.60 -54.90
CA ALA A 66 16.12 9.87 -54.52
C ALA A 66 15.20 11.12 -54.60
N THR A 67 14.04 11.16 -53.93
CA THR A 67 13.35 12.47 -53.75
C THR A 67 12.38 12.58 -52.57
N TYR A 68 12.56 11.78 -51.51
CA TYR A 68 11.76 11.91 -50.26
C TYR A 68 12.61 12.05 -49.00
N LYS A 69 13.82 12.62 -49.14
CA LYS A 69 14.50 13.30 -48.04
C LYS A 69 14.23 14.79 -48.24
N GLU A 70 13.67 15.45 -47.23
CA GLU A 70 13.27 16.87 -47.18
C GLU A 70 11.79 17.19 -47.42
N LYS A 71 10.90 16.59 -46.63
CA LYS A 71 9.71 17.27 -46.05
C LYS A 71 9.00 16.30 -45.11
N ASN A 72 9.49 16.22 -43.88
CA ASN A 72 8.77 15.85 -42.66
C ASN A 72 9.80 15.69 -41.53
N LYS A 73 10.46 16.81 -41.18
CA LYS A 73 10.81 17.06 -39.78
C LYS A 73 9.66 17.88 -39.19
N GLU A 74 8.47 17.28 -39.12
CA GLU A 74 7.62 17.65 -38.02
C GLU A 74 8.36 17.16 -36.78
N ILE A 75 8.90 18.13 -36.06
CA ILE A 75 9.36 17.95 -34.70
C ILE A 75 8.10 17.49 -33.97
N ILE A 76 7.93 16.17 -33.82
CA ILE A 76 7.14 15.64 -32.71
C ILE A 76 7.88 16.18 -31.50
N LYS A 77 7.40 17.31 -30.98
CA LYS A 77 7.66 17.66 -29.60
C LYS A 77 7.00 16.52 -28.86
N ASP A 78 7.82 15.56 -28.40
CA ASP A 78 7.48 14.83 -27.19
C ASP A 78 7.08 15.93 -26.21
N GLU A 79 5.77 16.13 -26.03
CA GLU A 79 5.28 16.87 -24.89
C GLU A 79 5.92 16.17 -23.72
N LYS A 80 6.94 16.80 -23.12
CA LYS A 80 7.45 16.40 -21.83
C LYS A 80 6.20 16.29 -20.98
N ASN A 81 5.81 15.05 -20.69
CA ASN A 81 4.68 14.70 -19.86
C ASN A 81 4.96 15.35 -18.51
N THR A 82 4.49 16.57 -18.36
CA THR A 82 4.84 17.46 -17.25
C THR A 82 3.86 17.06 -16.19
N LYS A 83 4.34 16.26 -15.23
CA LYS A 83 3.51 15.76 -14.14
C LYS A 83 2.67 16.90 -13.57
N LYS A 84 1.36 16.73 -13.54
CA LYS A 84 0.45 17.81 -13.14
C LYS A 84 0.33 17.78 -11.62
N GLU A 85 1.07 18.67 -10.95
CA GLU A 85 1.06 18.81 -9.49
C GLU A 85 -0.07 19.72 -9.03
N SER A 86 -0.79 19.30 -7.98
CA SER A 86 -1.80 20.11 -7.31
C SER A 86 -1.17 21.12 -6.36
N GLN A 87 -1.84 22.26 -6.16
CA GLN A 87 -1.62 23.03 -4.93
C GLN A 87 -2.26 22.27 -3.75
N PRO A 88 -1.73 22.36 -2.52
CA PRO A 88 -2.33 21.69 -1.36
C PRO A 88 -3.81 22.04 -1.21
N VAL A 89 -4.65 21.03 -1.15
CA VAL A 89 -6.11 21.17 -1.02
C VAL A 89 -6.49 21.05 0.46
N ASN A 90 -7.09 22.10 1.01
CA ASN A 90 -7.63 22.07 2.37
C ASN A 90 -9.01 21.42 2.34
N VAL A 91 -9.14 20.26 2.96
CA VAL A 91 -10.34 19.44 2.92
C VAL A 91 -11.04 19.49 4.27
N GLY A 92 -12.29 19.97 4.25
CA GLY A 92 -13.14 20.05 5.43
C GLY A 92 -14.19 18.94 5.50
N ASP A 93 -14.68 18.45 4.38
CA ASP A 93 -15.81 17.53 4.37
C ASP A 93 -15.55 16.32 3.47
N PHE A 94 -16.46 15.34 3.59
CA PHE A 94 -16.39 14.11 2.81
C PHE A 94 -16.51 14.36 1.30
N GLU A 95 -17.36 15.30 0.88
CA GLU A 95 -17.59 15.55 -0.54
C GLU A 95 -16.31 16.07 -1.21
N LEU A 96 -15.66 17.05 -0.59
CA LEU A 96 -14.39 17.59 -1.09
C LEU A 96 -13.26 16.57 -1.00
N LEU A 97 -13.22 15.74 0.06
CA LEU A 97 -12.25 14.65 0.19
C LEU A 97 -12.39 13.66 -0.97
N ASN A 98 -13.60 13.17 -1.18
CA ASN A 98 -13.92 12.21 -2.22
C ASN A 98 -13.63 12.78 -3.61
N ASN A 99 -14.09 14.00 -3.89
CA ASN A 99 -13.85 14.65 -5.18
C ASN A 99 -12.36 14.87 -5.46
N THR A 100 -11.57 15.19 -4.43
CA THR A 100 -10.12 15.38 -4.58
C THR A 100 -9.41 14.05 -4.87
N LEU A 101 -9.74 12.99 -4.13
CA LEU A 101 -9.12 11.67 -4.27
C LEU A 101 -9.58 10.91 -5.54
N THR A 102 -10.72 11.27 -6.10
CA THR A 102 -11.28 10.63 -7.32
C THR A 102 -11.03 11.45 -8.59
N SER A 103 -10.42 12.64 -8.47
CA SER A 103 -10.09 13.49 -9.61
C SER A 103 -9.01 12.87 -10.51
N ASP A 104 -9.17 13.06 -11.82
CA ASP A 104 -8.17 12.76 -12.85
C ASP A 104 -7.33 13.99 -13.23
N SER A 105 -7.49 15.09 -12.50
CA SER A 105 -6.90 16.38 -12.86
C SER A 105 -5.42 16.51 -12.54
N PHE A 106 -4.85 15.67 -11.66
CA PHE A 106 -3.48 15.81 -11.16
C PHE A 106 -2.83 14.44 -11.00
N ASP A 107 -1.53 14.37 -11.29
CA ASP A 107 -0.71 13.18 -11.01
C ASP A 107 -0.21 13.19 -9.56
N ASP A 108 0.07 14.38 -9.02
CA ASP A 108 0.62 14.55 -7.68
C ASP A 108 -0.37 15.39 -6.83
N VAL A 109 -0.97 14.74 -5.83
CA VAL A 109 -2.05 15.31 -5.00
C VAL A 109 -1.58 15.49 -3.55
N MET A 110 -1.79 16.69 -3.00
CA MET A 110 -1.56 16.97 -1.58
C MET A 110 -2.85 17.47 -0.91
N ILE A 111 -3.23 16.81 0.18
CA ILE A 111 -4.42 17.13 0.97
C ILE A 111 -4.00 17.52 2.38
N ASN A 112 -4.62 18.57 2.91
CA ASN A 112 -4.59 18.91 4.33
C ASN A 112 -6.00 18.77 4.90
N ILE A 113 -6.19 17.86 5.85
CA ILE A 113 -7.46 17.73 6.56
C ILE A 113 -7.57 18.90 7.55
N THR A 114 -8.73 19.54 7.61
CA THR A 114 -8.96 20.76 8.40
C THR A 114 -10.04 20.65 9.45
N GLN A 115 -10.78 19.54 9.46
CA GLN A 115 -11.76 19.19 10.48
C GLN A 115 -11.98 17.67 10.45
N ASN A 116 -12.67 17.14 11.47
CA ASN A 116 -13.07 15.73 11.47
C ASN A 116 -14.08 15.46 10.33
N ILE A 117 -13.90 14.35 9.62
CA ILE A 117 -14.72 13.93 8.49
C ILE A 117 -15.33 12.56 8.81
N THR A 118 -16.66 12.48 8.76
CA THR A 118 -17.36 11.19 8.70
C THR A 118 -17.58 10.82 7.24
N LEU A 119 -17.19 9.62 6.84
CA LEU A 119 -17.37 9.12 5.48
C LEU A 119 -18.85 8.87 5.20
N ALA A 120 -19.30 9.22 3.99
CA ALA A 120 -20.62 8.86 3.48
C ALA A 120 -20.54 7.84 2.31
N GLY A 121 -19.37 7.22 2.16
CA GLY A 121 -19.05 6.26 1.10
C GLY A 121 -17.58 5.84 1.18
N SER A 122 -17.28 4.63 0.71
CA SER A 122 -15.90 4.17 0.57
C SER A 122 -15.20 4.87 -0.60
N ILE A 123 -13.95 5.26 -0.43
CA ILE A 123 -13.19 6.01 -1.46
C ILE A 123 -12.23 5.09 -2.21
N THR A 124 -12.21 5.23 -3.54
CA THR A 124 -11.22 4.61 -4.43
C THR A 124 -10.34 5.69 -5.02
N LEU A 125 -9.04 5.62 -4.76
CA LEU A 125 -8.07 6.56 -5.29
C LEU A 125 -8.01 6.45 -6.83
N ASN A 126 -8.11 7.58 -7.52
CA ASN A 126 -8.06 7.61 -8.98
C ASN A 126 -6.71 7.09 -9.51
N SER A 127 -6.72 6.19 -10.50
CA SER A 127 -5.52 5.58 -11.09
C SER A 127 -4.60 6.56 -11.86
N GLY A 128 -5.11 7.75 -12.18
CA GLY A 128 -4.35 8.89 -12.69
C GLY A 128 -3.36 9.44 -11.66
N ILE A 129 -3.73 9.45 -10.38
CA ILE A 129 -2.87 9.94 -9.30
C ILE A 129 -1.70 8.96 -9.10
N LYS A 130 -0.48 9.46 -9.19
CA LYS A 130 0.78 8.71 -8.99
C LYS A 130 1.35 8.91 -7.61
N THR A 131 1.23 10.11 -7.07
CA THR A 131 1.67 10.45 -5.72
C THR A 131 0.55 11.10 -4.95
N LEU A 132 0.28 10.61 -3.75
CA LEU A 132 -0.69 11.19 -2.83
C LEU A 132 -0.02 11.45 -1.48
N THR A 133 -0.15 12.67 -0.97
CA THR A 133 0.16 12.99 0.42
C THR A 133 -1.09 13.49 1.13
N ILE A 134 -1.46 12.84 2.24
CA ILE A 134 -2.53 13.29 3.13
C ILE A 134 -1.90 13.72 4.46
N ASN A 135 -2.01 15.00 4.79
CA ASN A 135 -1.69 15.54 6.10
C ASN A 135 -2.99 15.62 6.91
N GLY A 136 -3.13 14.76 7.90
CA GLY A 136 -4.33 14.68 8.73
C GLY A 136 -4.45 15.82 9.74
N ASN A 137 -3.35 16.47 10.12
CA ASN A 137 -3.32 17.52 11.15
C ASN A 137 -4.04 17.12 12.44
N ASP A 138 -3.85 15.86 12.87
CA ASP A 138 -4.48 15.19 14.00
C ASP A 138 -6.02 15.08 13.94
N PHE A 139 -6.63 15.41 12.80
CA PHE A 139 -8.07 15.23 12.58
C PHE A 139 -8.44 13.77 12.29
N THR A 140 -9.72 13.50 12.49
CA THR A 140 -10.30 12.16 12.36
C THR A 140 -10.97 11.95 11.01
N ILE A 141 -10.69 10.81 10.39
CA ILE A 141 -11.54 10.17 9.37
C ILE A 141 -12.32 9.05 10.06
N ASN A 142 -13.64 9.19 10.13
CA ASN A 142 -14.54 8.22 10.75
C ASN A 142 -15.31 7.46 9.65
N GLY A 143 -15.14 6.14 9.56
CA GLY A 143 -15.82 5.31 8.55
C GLY A 143 -17.27 4.94 8.87
N ASP A 144 -17.85 5.49 9.95
CA ASP A 144 -19.25 5.30 10.35
C ASP A 144 -19.68 3.82 10.51
N ASN A 145 -18.71 2.95 10.82
CA ASN A 145 -18.86 1.49 10.88
C ASN A 145 -19.34 0.83 9.57
N GLN A 146 -19.25 1.53 8.44
CA GLN A 146 -19.79 1.08 7.16
C GLN A 146 -18.83 1.22 5.99
N TYR A 147 -17.88 2.15 6.08
CA TYR A 147 -17.08 2.55 4.94
C TYR A 147 -15.60 2.31 5.18
N ARG A 148 -14.94 1.83 4.12
CA ARG A 148 -13.48 1.83 4.01
C ARG A 148 -13.01 3.25 3.73
N PHE A 149 -11.96 3.70 4.38
CA PHE A 149 -11.39 5.01 4.07
C PHE A 149 -10.82 5.06 2.65
N LEU A 150 -9.89 4.16 2.31
CA LEU A 150 -9.17 4.28 1.04
C LEU A 150 -8.84 2.93 0.41
N TYR A 151 -9.22 2.76 -0.85
CA TYR A 151 -8.62 1.77 -1.75
C TYR A 151 -7.52 2.45 -2.56
N ILE A 152 -6.31 1.88 -2.53
CA ILE A 152 -5.13 2.35 -3.25
C ILE A 152 -4.79 1.35 -4.35
N PRO A 153 -5.06 1.67 -5.63
CA PRO A 153 -4.62 0.86 -6.75
C PRO A 153 -3.10 0.70 -6.84
N SER A 154 -2.67 -0.25 -7.66
CA SER A 154 -1.23 -0.50 -7.87
C SER A 154 -0.49 0.68 -8.51
N SER A 155 0.82 0.73 -8.26
CA SER A 155 1.77 1.70 -8.84
C SER A 155 1.66 3.13 -8.33
N MET A 156 0.96 3.34 -7.21
CA MET A 156 0.87 4.62 -6.52
C MET A 156 1.87 4.70 -5.36
N ASN A 157 2.32 5.92 -5.03
CA ASN A 157 3.06 6.22 -3.81
C ASN A 157 2.17 7.07 -2.91
N VAL A 158 1.72 6.51 -1.80
CA VAL A 158 0.82 7.17 -0.87
C VAL A 158 1.52 7.38 0.46
N THR A 159 1.49 8.61 0.95
CA THR A 159 1.95 8.98 2.29
C THR A 159 0.79 9.56 3.09
N ILE A 160 0.54 9.03 4.28
CA ILE A 160 -0.51 9.49 5.19
C ILE A 160 0.13 9.83 6.54
N ASN A 161 -0.02 11.07 6.99
CA ASN A 161 0.64 11.59 8.18
C ASN A 161 -0.37 12.19 9.16
N ASP A 162 -0.06 12.12 10.46
CA ASP A 162 -0.70 12.91 11.54
C ASP A 162 -2.23 12.80 11.50
N ILE A 163 -2.78 11.58 11.55
CA ILE A 163 -4.22 11.35 11.33
C ILE A 163 -4.80 10.31 12.27
N ILE A 164 -6.09 10.43 12.57
CA ILE A 164 -6.87 9.39 13.25
C ILE A 164 -7.81 8.76 12.22
N ILE A 165 -7.75 7.43 12.04
CA ILE A 165 -8.66 6.68 11.16
C ILE A 165 -9.42 5.67 12.01
N THR A 166 -10.72 5.85 12.12
CA THR A 166 -11.54 5.11 13.10
C THR A 166 -12.84 4.58 12.55
N ASN A 167 -13.30 3.47 13.13
CA ASN A 167 -14.61 2.88 12.86
C ASN A 167 -14.84 2.63 11.37
N CYS A 168 -13.79 2.37 10.61
CA CYS A 168 -13.92 1.98 9.22
C CYS A 168 -14.24 0.48 9.14
N SER A 169 -15.12 0.10 8.22
CA SER A 169 -15.58 -1.29 8.09
C SER A 169 -15.75 -1.63 6.62
N ALA A 170 -15.15 -2.74 6.18
CA ALA A 170 -15.41 -3.35 4.88
C ALA A 170 -14.96 -4.82 4.87
N GLU A 171 -15.20 -5.52 3.77
CA GLU A 171 -14.90 -6.95 3.68
C GLU A 171 -13.39 -7.25 3.75
N MET A 172 -12.57 -6.52 2.98
CA MET A 172 -11.14 -6.81 2.79
C MET A 172 -10.20 -6.01 3.69
N ALA A 173 -10.59 -4.79 4.08
CA ALA A 173 -9.82 -3.97 4.98
C ALA A 173 -10.76 -3.01 5.68
N GLY A 174 -10.69 -2.89 7.00
CA GLY A 174 -11.53 -1.92 7.70
C GLY A 174 -11.26 -0.52 7.18
N ALA A 175 -10.00 -0.06 7.19
CA ALA A 175 -9.64 1.31 6.83
C ALA A 175 -8.99 1.43 5.45
N ILE A 176 -7.89 0.72 5.19
CA ILE A 176 -7.07 0.92 3.97
C ILE A 176 -6.83 -0.41 3.27
N GLU A 177 -7.20 -0.48 2.01
CA GLU A 177 -6.89 -1.59 1.11
C GLU A 177 -5.82 -1.13 0.12
N ASN A 178 -4.61 -1.66 0.26
CA ASN A 178 -3.43 -1.17 -0.42
C ASN A 178 -2.85 -2.18 -1.42
N TYR A 179 -2.73 -1.76 -2.67
CA TYR A 179 -1.99 -2.46 -3.73
C TYR A 179 -0.78 -1.64 -4.25
N GLY A 180 -0.54 -0.45 -3.67
CA GLY A 180 0.55 0.48 -4.00
C GLY A 180 1.63 0.54 -2.91
N TYR A 181 2.55 1.49 -3.00
CA TYR A 181 3.51 1.76 -1.92
C TYR A 181 2.86 2.70 -0.89
N LEU A 182 2.81 2.28 0.37
CA LEU A 182 2.14 3.03 1.43
C LEU A 182 3.11 3.34 2.57
N THR A 183 3.23 4.62 2.90
CA THR A 183 3.94 5.12 4.09
C THR A 183 2.94 5.77 5.03
N ILE A 184 2.96 5.35 6.29
CA ILE A 184 2.10 5.85 7.37
C ILE A 184 3.00 6.41 8.46
N MET A 185 2.73 7.64 8.90
CA MET A 185 3.48 8.30 9.96
C MET A 185 2.53 8.93 10.97
N ASN A 186 2.81 8.75 12.26
CA ASN A 186 2.07 9.42 13.34
C ASN A 186 0.54 9.22 13.23
N ALA A 187 0.08 8.01 12.94
CA ALA A 187 -1.33 7.73 12.70
C ALA A 187 -1.94 6.84 13.80
N ASN A 188 -3.23 7.04 14.07
CA ASN A 188 -4.00 6.22 15.01
C ASN A 188 -5.12 5.47 14.27
N PHE A 189 -4.99 4.15 14.16
CA PHE A 189 -6.03 3.25 13.63
C PHE A 189 -6.82 2.65 14.78
N ILE A 190 -8.10 3.02 14.91
CA ILE A 190 -8.92 2.70 16.08
C ILE A 190 -10.24 2.05 15.68
N ASN A 191 -10.54 0.87 16.20
CA ASN A 191 -11.84 0.19 15.98
C ASN A 191 -12.17 -0.06 14.50
N ASN A 192 -11.16 -0.28 13.65
CA ASN A 192 -11.42 -0.63 12.26
C ASN A 192 -11.67 -2.15 12.16
N THR A 193 -12.63 -2.52 11.32
CA THR A 193 -13.11 -3.90 11.22
C THR A 193 -13.05 -4.41 9.78
N ALA A 194 -12.30 -5.49 9.55
CA ALA A 194 -12.45 -6.31 8.36
C ALA A 194 -13.44 -7.43 8.67
N THR A 195 -14.63 -7.37 8.07
CA THR A 195 -15.68 -8.35 8.37
C THR A 195 -15.38 -9.72 7.78
N GLY A 196 -14.58 -9.76 6.70
CA GLY A 196 -14.44 -10.94 5.86
C GLY A 196 -15.78 -11.40 5.28
N THR A 197 -15.75 -12.27 4.29
CA THR A 197 -16.93 -13.05 3.90
C THR A 197 -16.59 -14.54 3.90
N ALA A 198 -17.58 -15.37 4.25
CA ALA A 198 -17.43 -16.81 4.14
C ALA A 198 -17.19 -17.17 2.67
N GLY A 199 -15.97 -17.60 2.32
CA GLY A 199 -15.65 -18.03 0.95
C GLY A 199 -14.32 -17.58 0.36
N GLY A 200 -13.47 -16.82 1.08
CA GLY A 200 -12.05 -16.68 0.70
C GLY A 200 -11.50 -15.25 0.69
N ASN A 201 -12.35 -14.24 0.84
CA ASN A 201 -11.93 -12.85 0.93
C ASN A 201 -11.69 -12.50 2.41
N LEU A 202 -10.45 -12.69 2.84
CA LEU A 202 -10.02 -12.50 4.22
C LEU A 202 -9.14 -11.26 4.30
N GLY A 203 -9.50 -10.36 5.22
CA GLY A 203 -8.98 -9.01 5.26
C GLY A 203 -8.28 -8.63 6.55
N GLY A 204 -7.46 -7.58 6.53
CA GLY A 204 -6.80 -7.02 7.70
C GLY A 204 -7.63 -5.94 8.40
N GLY A 205 -7.75 -6.00 9.72
CA GLY A 205 -8.77 -5.23 10.44
C GLY A 205 -8.69 -3.72 10.24
N ALA A 206 -7.48 -3.17 10.18
CA ALA A 206 -7.23 -1.81 9.71
C ALA A 206 -6.73 -1.78 8.27
N ILE A 207 -5.68 -2.55 7.97
CA ILE A 207 -4.96 -2.48 6.70
C ILE A 207 -4.85 -3.86 6.07
N TYR A 208 -5.25 -3.95 4.81
CA TYR A 208 -4.85 -5.01 3.91
C TYR A 208 -3.77 -4.46 2.98
N ASN A 209 -2.63 -5.14 2.92
CA ASN A 209 -1.51 -4.77 2.07
C ASN A 209 -1.20 -5.90 1.09
N ASP A 210 -1.11 -5.63 -0.21
CA ASP A 210 -0.84 -6.63 -1.24
C ASP A 210 0.36 -6.27 -2.12
N ARG A 211 1.34 -7.19 -2.21
CA ARG A 211 2.46 -7.19 -3.18
C ARG A 211 3.43 -6.01 -3.16
N ARG A 212 3.23 -5.02 -2.30
CA ARG A 212 4.02 -3.78 -2.24
C ARG A 212 4.35 -3.43 -0.80
N ASP A 213 5.40 -2.63 -0.63
CA ASP A 213 5.91 -2.33 0.69
C ASP A 213 4.98 -1.41 1.47
N LEU A 214 4.81 -1.75 2.75
CA LEU A 214 4.11 -0.96 3.74
C LEU A 214 5.11 -0.50 4.79
N THR A 215 5.24 0.81 4.98
CA THR A 215 6.11 1.37 6.00
C THR A 215 5.30 2.16 7.01
N ILE A 216 5.51 1.89 8.31
CA ILE A 216 4.75 2.47 9.41
C ILE A 216 5.72 3.02 10.46
N TYR A 217 5.54 4.30 10.80
CA TYR A 217 6.32 4.99 11.84
C TYR A 217 5.40 5.60 12.90
N ASN A 218 5.82 5.52 14.16
CA ASN A 218 5.25 6.30 15.27
C ASN A 218 3.73 6.22 15.40
N SER A 219 3.14 5.05 15.10
CA SER A 219 1.70 4.90 14.95
C SER A 219 1.09 4.02 16.05
N TYR A 220 -0.24 4.02 16.13
CA TYR A 220 -1.01 3.19 17.05
C TYR A 220 -2.09 2.42 16.28
N PHE A 221 -2.17 1.12 16.54
CA PHE A 221 -3.24 0.24 16.07
C PHE A 221 -3.95 -0.31 17.30
N THR A 222 -5.14 0.21 17.59
CA THR A 222 -5.88 -0.11 18.81
C THR A 222 -7.25 -0.68 18.49
N GLN A 223 -7.57 -1.83 19.08
CA GLN A 223 -8.91 -2.45 19.00
C GLN A 223 -9.39 -2.67 17.56
N ASN A 224 -8.47 -2.89 16.62
CA ASN A 224 -8.86 -3.29 15.28
C ASN A 224 -9.19 -4.79 15.27
N HIS A 225 -10.12 -5.16 14.41
CA HIS A 225 -10.66 -6.51 14.35
C HIS A 225 -10.68 -7.04 12.91
N ALA A 226 -10.21 -8.26 12.73
CA ALA A 226 -10.45 -9.03 11.51
C ALA A 226 -11.10 -10.36 11.89
N THR A 227 -12.02 -10.85 11.07
CA THR A 227 -12.59 -12.19 11.29
C THR A 227 -11.53 -13.29 11.24
N ASP A 228 -10.47 -13.11 10.42
CA ASP A 228 -9.48 -14.17 10.21
C ASP A 228 -8.02 -13.70 10.25
N TYR A 229 -7.59 -12.84 9.32
CA TYR A 229 -6.18 -12.48 9.17
C TYR A 229 -5.86 -11.11 9.74
N GLY A 230 -4.99 -11.05 10.73
CA GLY A 230 -4.35 -9.80 11.13
C GLY A 230 -5.34 -8.81 11.73
N GLY A 231 -5.49 -8.83 13.06
CA GLY A 231 -6.48 -7.95 13.71
C GLY A 231 -6.25 -6.48 13.41
N ALA A 232 -5.00 -6.07 13.17
CA ALA A 232 -4.67 -4.77 12.60
C ALA A 232 -4.27 -4.86 11.13
N ILE A 233 -3.26 -5.68 10.80
CA ILE A 233 -2.64 -5.68 9.48
C ILE A 233 -2.62 -7.10 8.91
N PHE A 234 -3.16 -7.25 7.71
CA PHE A 234 -2.87 -8.39 6.87
C PHE A 234 -1.89 -7.96 5.77
N ASN A 235 -0.67 -8.51 5.80
CA ASN A 235 0.28 -8.43 4.71
C ASN A 235 0.17 -9.66 3.80
N ASN A 236 -0.35 -9.45 2.60
CA ASN A 236 -0.57 -10.47 1.59
C ASN A 236 0.49 -10.38 0.48
N ALA A 237 1.31 -11.42 0.39
CA ALA A 237 2.23 -11.71 -0.71
C ALA A 237 3.35 -10.68 -0.96
N TYR A 238 4.61 -11.12 -0.91
CA TYR A 238 5.83 -10.50 -1.47
C TYR A 238 6.22 -9.05 -1.11
N GLY A 239 5.32 -8.23 -0.57
CA GLY A 239 5.63 -6.89 -0.06
C GLY A 239 6.13 -6.97 1.37
N ASP A 240 7.16 -6.21 1.71
CA ASP A 240 7.69 -6.18 3.07
C ASP A 240 6.94 -5.15 3.92
N VAL A 241 6.80 -5.44 5.22
CA VAL A 241 6.25 -4.50 6.20
C VAL A 241 7.35 -4.04 7.13
N ILE A 242 7.64 -2.74 7.11
CA ILE A 242 8.59 -2.10 8.01
C ILE A 242 7.80 -1.33 9.06
N ILE A 243 8.02 -1.67 10.33
CA ILE A 243 7.32 -1.10 11.48
C ILE A 243 8.35 -0.53 12.43
N ASN A 244 8.22 0.74 12.78
CA ASN A 244 9.12 1.40 13.72
C ASN A 244 8.34 2.21 14.74
N ASN A 245 8.70 2.07 16.02
CA ASN A 245 8.14 2.84 17.12
C ASN A 245 6.61 2.86 17.12
N THR A 246 5.99 1.70 16.91
CA THR A 246 4.54 1.57 16.73
C THR A 246 3.95 0.67 17.81
N ASN A 247 2.73 0.98 18.26
CA ASN A 247 2.03 0.20 19.27
C ASN A 247 0.83 -0.52 18.67
N PHE A 248 0.77 -1.84 18.86
CA PHE A 248 -0.37 -2.69 18.53
C PHE A 248 -1.01 -3.16 19.83
N MET A 249 -2.21 -2.66 20.11
CA MET A 249 -2.91 -2.90 21.37
C MET A 249 -4.31 -3.47 21.15
N GLN A 250 -4.63 -4.56 21.82
CA GLN A 250 -5.99 -5.11 21.86
C GLN A 250 -6.58 -5.42 20.47
N ASN A 251 -5.74 -5.72 19.49
CA ASN A 251 -6.22 -6.14 18.18
C ASN A 251 -6.62 -7.62 18.23
N ASN A 252 -7.61 -7.99 17.43
CA ASN A 252 -8.22 -9.32 17.49
C ASN A 252 -8.43 -9.93 16.11
N ALA A 253 -7.96 -11.16 15.92
CA ALA A 253 -8.25 -11.97 14.74
C ALA A 253 -8.18 -13.47 15.03
N THR A 254 -8.51 -14.33 14.07
CA THR A 254 -8.29 -15.79 14.24
C THR A 254 -6.80 -16.14 14.12
N ARG A 255 -6.07 -15.47 13.22
CA ARG A 255 -4.66 -15.70 12.92
C ARG A 255 -3.92 -14.36 12.89
N GLY A 256 -2.92 -14.19 13.75
CA GLY A 256 -2.18 -12.95 13.89
C GLY A 256 -3.01 -11.89 14.61
N GLY A 257 -2.99 -11.87 15.94
CA GLY A 257 -3.86 -10.96 16.71
C GLY A 257 -3.65 -9.49 16.35
N ALA A 258 -2.41 -9.09 16.06
CA ALA A 258 -2.10 -7.82 15.42
C ALA A 258 -1.82 -7.99 13.92
N ILE A 259 -0.87 -8.86 13.57
CA ILE A 259 -0.34 -8.95 12.20
C ILE A 259 -0.43 -10.39 11.71
N PHE A 260 -1.03 -10.58 10.55
CA PHE A 260 -0.86 -11.78 9.75
C PHE A 260 0.02 -11.46 8.55
N ASN A 261 1.03 -12.28 8.32
CA ASN A 261 2.03 -12.06 7.29
C ASN A 261 2.17 -13.29 6.39
N TYR A 262 1.99 -13.10 5.09
CA TYR A 262 2.02 -14.16 4.08
C TYR A 262 3.03 -13.85 2.97
N LEU A 263 4.04 -14.71 2.80
CA LEU A 263 5.11 -14.64 1.78
C LEU A 263 5.99 -13.36 1.74
N GLY A 264 5.59 -12.24 2.36
CA GLY A 264 6.46 -11.08 2.60
C GLY A 264 7.09 -11.13 3.99
N ASP A 265 8.09 -10.30 4.29
CA ASP A 265 8.71 -10.26 5.61
C ASP A 265 8.21 -9.08 6.45
N VAL A 266 8.21 -9.24 7.78
CA VAL A 266 7.91 -8.17 8.75
C VAL A 266 9.20 -7.79 9.48
N PHE A 267 9.54 -6.50 9.45
CA PHE A 267 10.65 -5.92 10.19
C PHE A 267 10.13 -4.93 11.22
N SER A 268 10.10 -5.33 12.49
CA SER A 268 9.63 -4.50 13.60
C SER A 268 10.79 -4.02 14.47
N TYR A 269 10.84 -2.70 14.71
CA TYR A 269 11.85 -2.05 15.51
C TYR A 269 11.20 -1.20 16.60
N ASN A 270 11.68 -1.33 17.85
CA ASN A 270 11.26 -0.48 18.97
C ASN A 270 9.73 -0.41 19.15
N SER A 271 9.01 -1.49 18.88
CA SER A 271 7.54 -1.50 18.82
C SER A 271 6.94 -2.35 19.94
N ASN A 272 5.70 -2.09 20.32
CA ASN A 272 5.04 -2.87 21.37
C ASN A 272 3.80 -3.57 20.84
N PHE A 273 3.66 -4.84 21.17
CA PHE A 273 2.49 -5.67 20.92
C PHE A 273 1.90 -6.07 22.26
N THR A 274 0.77 -5.49 22.63
CA THR A 274 0.17 -5.64 23.96
C THR A 274 -1.28 -6.12 23.87
N GLN A 275 -1.63 -7.18 24.58
CA GLN A 275 -3.02 -7.67 24.67
C GLN A 275 -3.68 -7.98 23.32
N ASN A 276 -2.89 -8.31 22.29
CA ASN A 276 -3.47 -8.77 21.03
C ASN A 276 -3.91 -10.23 21.19
N ASN A 277 -5.00 -10.60 20.52
CA ASN A 277 -5.64 -11.89 20.71
C ASN A 277 -5.87 -12.61 19.37
N ALA A 278 -5.35 -13.83 19.24
CA ALA A 278 -5.65 -14.74 18.15
C ALA A 278 -5.48 -16.21 18.52
N THR A 279 -6.29 -17.06 17.89
CA THR A 279 -6.18 -18.53 18.02
C THR A 279 -4.81 -19.04 17.56
N GLN A 280 -4.19 -18.37 16.59
CA GLN A 280 -2.84 -18.68 16.11
C GLN A 280 -2.01 -17.41 16.00
N GLY A 281 -0.88 -17.36 16.72
CA GLY A 281 0.01 -16.20 16.73
C GLY A 281 -0.63 -14.98 17.41
N GLY A 282 -0.65 -14.97 18.75
CA GLY A 282 -1.34 -13.95 19.55
C GLY A 282 -1.00 -12.51 19.18
N ALA A 283 0.23 -12.22 18.75
CA ALA A 283 0.61 -10.93 18.17
C ALA A 283 0.82 -11.03 16.65
N ILE A 284 1.81 -11.82 16.22
CA ILE A 284 2.21 -11.94 14.82
C ILE A 284 2.12 -13.41 14.42
N TYR A 285 1.49 -13.69 13.28
CA TYR A 285 1.50 -15.00 12.64
C TYR A 285 2.16 -14.88 11.26
N ASN A 286 3.18 -15.69 11.02
CA ASN A 286 3.89 -15.73 9.74
C ASN A 286 3.59 -17.05 9.01
N TYR A 287 3.19 -16.96 7.74
CA TYR A 287 2.93 -18.10 6.88
C TYR A 287 3.80 -18.02 5.62
N TRP A 288 4.77 -18.93 5.51
CA TRP A 288 5.84 -18.87 4.49
C TRP A 288 6.56 -17.53 4.44
N ALA A 289 6.77 -16.95 5.62
CA ALA A 289 7.27 -15.59 5.81
C ALA A 289 8.13 -15.53 7.08
N ASN A 290 8.93 -14.46 7.22
CA ASN A 290 9.71 -14.22 8.43
C ASN A 290 9.24 -12.96 9.17
N ALA A 291 9.53 -12.91 10.47
CA ALA A 291 9.46 -11.69 11.25
C ALA A 291 10.77 -11.46 11.99
N LYS A 292 11.35 -10.27 11.81
CA LYS A 292 12.50 -9.79 12.56
C LYS A 292 12.06 -8.68 13.50
N CYS A 293 12.08 -8.96 14.79
CA CYS A 293 11.69 -7.99 15.82
C CYS A 293 12.90 -7.61 16.66
N ILE A 294 13.26 -6.33 16.69
CA ILE A 294 14.41 -5.80 17.43
C ILE A 294 13.94 -4.73 18.40
N ASN A 295 14.32 -4.85 19.67
CA ASN A 295 13.93 -3.94 20.74
C ASN A 295 12.40 -3.78 20.86
N SER A 296 11.64 -4.82 20.46
CA SER A 296 10.19 -4.81 20.53
C SER A 296 9.68 -5.61 21.72
N THR A 297 8.58 -5.16 22.32
CA THR A 297 7.94 -5.81 23.48
C THR A 297 6.73 -6.60 23.02
N PHE A 298 6.57 -7.82 23.55
CA PHE A 298 5.37 -8.64 23.38
C PHE A 298 4.81 -8.98 24.76
N ASP A 299 3.72 -8.33 25.14
CA ASP A 299 3.12 -8.45 26.47
C ASP A 299 1.65 -8.87 26.42
N MET A 300 1.27 -9.84 27.23
CA MET A 300 -0.11 -10.34 27.36
C MET A 300 -0.82 -10.67 26.03
N ASN A 301 -0.10 -11.09 24.98
CA ASN A 301 -0.73 -11.53 23.74
C ASN A 301 -1.15 -13.00 23.87
N SER A 302 -2.40 -13.33 23.50
CA SER A 302 -3.00 -14.65 23.69
C SER A 302 -3.50 -15.28 22.41
#